data_AF-A0A524DGJ3-F1
#
_entry.id   AF-A0A524DGJ3-F1
#
_cell.length_a   1.000
_cell.length_b   1.000
_cell.length_c   1.000
_cell.angle_alpha   90.00
_cell.angle_beta   90.00
_cell.angle_gamma   90.00
#
_symmetry.space_group_name_H-M   'P 1'
#
loop_
_entity.id
_entity.type
_entity.pdbx_description
1 polymer ?
#
loop_
_entity_poly.entity_id
_entity_poly.type
_entity_poly.pdbx_seq_one_letter_code
_entity_poly.pdbx_strand_id
1 'polypeptide(L)'
;MGLEEVKEWLHYCGRCNSCNYIYRDYRNSCPSFTKFFFEPYTSGGKMWMALDLYQGRYDWSPSIVDKIFSCTLCGNCTVQCQQEAGKHALEIFEALREEAVERGLGPLEAQKKILEYIDKVDNPYGDPNENRFKSVPEEYFNEDADVIYFVGCTSDFR
;
A
#
# COMPACT_ATOMS: atom_id res chain seq x y z
N MET A 1 12.77 -6.66 7.27
CA MET A 1 11.89 -6.40 8.44
C MET A 1 10.52 -6.94 8.05
N GLY A 2 9.56 -7.15 8.95
CA GLY A 2 8.40 -7.96 8.54
C GLY A 2 7.37 -8.15 9.63
N LEU A 3 6.63 -9.26 9.57
CA LEU A 3 5.54 -9.53 10.53
C LEU A 3 6.01 -9.56 12.00
N GLU A 4 7.29 -9.82 12.25
CA GLU A 4 7.90 -9.79 13.58
C GLU A 4 7.85 -8.40 14.24
N GLU A 5 7.91 -7.31 13.48
CA GLU A 5 7.89 -5.94 14.03
C GLU A 5 6.50 -5.49 14.46
N VAL A 6 5.48 -6.06 13.83
CA VAL A 6 4.07 -5.72 14.06
C VAL A 6 3.34 -6.79 14.88
N LYS A 7 4.07 -7.79 15.41
CA LYS A 7 3.50 -8.98 16.07
C LYS A 7 2.54 -8.67 17.21
N GLU A 8 2.78 -7.57 17.93
CA GLU A 8 1.95 -7.14 19.06
C GLU A 8 0.56 -6.67 18.62
N TRP A 9 0.37 -6.32 17.35
CA TRP A 9 -0.88 -5.76 16.84
C TRP A 9 -1.73 -6.77 16.06
N LEU A 10 -1.15 -7.90 15.66
CA LEU A 10 -1.78 -8.91 14.79
C LEU A 10 -3.09 -9.48 15.36
N HIS A 11 -3.27 -9.43 16.68
CA HIS A 11 -4.42 -10.00 17.37
C HIS A 11 -5.53 -8.99 17.71
N TYR A 12 -5.36 -7.70 17.39
CA TYR A 12 -6.32 -6.65 17.75
C TYR A 12 -7.63 -6.68 16.93
N CYS A 13 -7.65 -7.38 15.80
CA CYS A 13 -8.81 -7.38 14.91
C CYS A 13 -9.97 -8.24 15.42
N GLY A 14 -11.06 -7.62 15.86
CA GLY A 14 -12.29 -8.31 16.29
C GLY A 14 -13.20 -8.84 15.17
N ARG A 15 -12.80 -8.81 13.89
CA ARG A 15 -13.59 -9.26 12.71
C ARG A 15 -15.04 -8.73 12.62
N CYS A 16 -15.27 -7.48 13.01
CA CYS A 16 -16.61 -6.88 12.95
C CYS A 16 -17.00 -6.35 11.56
N ASN A 17 -16.08 -6.35 10.60
CA ASN A 17 -16.26 -5.89 9.22
C ASN A 17 -16.68 -4.42 9.04
N SER A 18 -16.63 -3.60 10.10
CA SER A 18 -16.93 -2.16 10.03
C SER A 18 -16.01 -1.41 9.06
N CYS A 19 -14.76 -1.87 8.91
CA CYS A 19 -13.77 -1.31 7.99
C CYS A 19 -14.18 -1.39 6.50
N ASN A 20 -15.20 -2.18 6.16
CA ASN A 20 -15.70 -2.32 4.79
C ASN A 20 -16.75 -1.27 4.43
N TYR A 21 -17.26 -0.52 5.42
CA TYR A 21 -18.35 0.43 5.26
C TYR A 21 -17.97 1.83 5.78
N ILE A 22 -18.70 2.85 5.35
CA ILE A 22 -18.60 4.21 5.91
C ILE A 22 -19.34 4.23 7.24
N TYR A 23 -18.68 4.68 8.31
CA TYR A 23 -19.26 4.75 9.65
C TYR A 23 -20.60 5.51 9.65
N ARG A 24 -21.65 4.88 10.20
CA ARG A 24 -23.06 5.34 10.26
C ARG A 24 -23.80 5.51 8.93
N ASP A 25 -23.11 5.43 7.79
CA ASP A 25 -23.69 5.60 6.46
C ASP A 25 -23.84 4.26 5.71
N TYR A 26 -23.07 3.24 6.09
CA TYR A 26 -23.15 1.86 5.59
C TYR A 26 -22.92 1.67 4.09
N ARG A 27 -22.59 2.71 3.32
CA ARG A 27 -22.07 2.53 1.96
C ARG A 27 -20.70 1.87 2.00
N ASN A 28 -20.36 1.17 0.92
CA ASN A 28 -19.07 0.52 0.82
C ASN A 28 -17.91 1.54 0.84
N SER A 29 -16.84 1.20 1.54
CA SER A 29 -15.67 2.06 1.70
C SER A 29 -14.36 1.39 1.27
N CYS A 30 -14.28 0.04 1.32
CA CYS A 30 -13.09 -0.70 0.88
C CYS A 30 -13.20 -1.12 -0.60
N PRO A 31 -12.37 -0.58 -1.51
CA PRO A 31 -12.44 -0.91 -2.94
C PRO A 31 -12.11 -2.39 -3.22
N SER A 32 -11.19 -2.96 -2.44
CA SER A 32 -10.83 -4.38 -2.56
C SER A 32 -12.01 -5.27 -2.18
N PHE A 33 -12.72 -4.95 -1.08
CA PHE A 33 -13.94 -5.66 -0.71
C PHE A 33 -15.02 -5.55 -1.80
N THR A 34 -15.26 -4.35 -2.35
CA THR A 34 -16.28 -4.17 -3.41
C THR A 34 -15.93 -4.83 -4.74
N LYS A 35 -14.65 -5.13 -4.98
CA LYS A 35 -14.24 -5.80 -6.21
C LYS A 35 -14.38 -7.31 -6.09
N PHE A 36 -13.98 -7.88 -4.96
CA PHE A 36 -13.84 -9.32 -4.78
C PHE A 36 -14.93 -9.96 -3.92
N PHE A 37 -15.67 -9.18 -3.14
CA PHE A 37 -16.79 -9.61 -2.28
C PHE A 37 -16.48 -10.80 -1.36
N PHE A 38 -15.23 -10.95 -0.94
CA PHE A 38 -14.78 -12.09 -0.15
C PHE A 38 -13.85 -11.66 0.98
N GLU A 39 -13.99 -12.26 2.17
CA GLU A 39 -13.36 -11.80 3.42
C GLU A 39 -11.83 -11.66 3.35
N PRO A 40 -11.07 -12.59 2.74
CA PRO A 40 -9.61 -12.44 2.64
C PRO A 40 -9.15 -11.18 1.87
N TYR A 41 -10.04 -10.55 1.09
CA TYR A 41 -9.77 -9.29 0.39
C TYR A 41 -10.13 -8.04 1.23
N THR A 42 -10.67 -8.18 2.44
CA THR A 42 -10.97 -7.07 3.36
C THR A 42 -9.73 -6.67 4.17
N SER A 43 -9.87 -5.64 5.03
CA SER A 43 -8.85 -5.32 6.04
C SER A 43 -8.81 -6.37 7.15
N GLY A 44 -9.98 -6.79 7.66
CA GLY A 44 -10.08 -7.81 8.71
C GLY A 44 -9.50 -9.17 8.28
N GLY A 45 -9.83 -9.64 7.08
CA GLY A 45 -9.27 -10.88 6.53
C GLY A 45 -7.75 -10.84 6.40
N LYS A 46 -7.17 -9.71 5.98
CA LYS A 46 -5.71 -9.55 5.90
C LYS A 46 -5.03 -9.51 7.25
N MET A 47 -5.61 -8.86 8.26
CA MET A 47 -5.04 -8.87 9.61
C MET A 47 -4.96 -10.27 10.18
N TRP A 48 -6.01 -11.08 9.97
CA TRP A 48 -5.99 -12.47 10.41
C TRP A 48 -5.08 -13.35 9.57
N MET A 49 -4.98 -13.09 8.27
CA MET A 49 -3.99 -13.72 7.42
C MET A 49 -2.56 -13.43 7.90
N ALA A 50 -2.27 -12.19 8.32
CA ALA A 50 -0.99 -11.82 8.92
C ALA A 50 -0.73 -12.60 10.22
N LEU A 51 -1.72 -12.69 11.11
CA LEU A 51 -1.60 -13.49 12.34
C LEU A 51 -1.34 -14.97 12.04
N ASP A 52 -2.07 -15.55 11.09
CA ASP A 52 -1.98 -16.97 10.75
C ASP A 52 -0.65 -17.28 10.06
N LEU A 53 -0.16 -16.41 9.17
CA LEU A 53 1.16 -16.52 8.55
C LEU A 53 2.28 -16.37 9.58
N TYR A 54 2.16 -15.40 10.50
CA TYR A 54 3.13 -15.18 11.57
C TYR A 54 3.26 -16.41 12.48
N GLN A 55 2.13 -17.04 12.82
CA GLN A 55 2.11 -18.24 13.65
C GLN A 55 2.43 -19.54 12.90
N GLY A 56 2.75 -19.48 11.61
CA GLY A 56 3.03 -20.65 10.79
C GLY A 56 1.83 -21.58 10.62
N ARG A 57 0.59 -21.06 10.70
CA ARG A 57 -0.64 -21.84 10.50
C ARG A 57 -0.96 -22.07 9.02
N TYR A 58 -0.40 -21.26 8.13
CA TYR A 58 -0.49 -21.41 6.67
C TYR A 58 0.86 -21.21 6.00
N ASP A 59 1.07 -21.94 4.92
CA ASP A 59 2.16 -21.68 3.99
C ASP A 59 1.81 -20.52 3.06
N TRP A 60 2.84 -19.77 2.68
CA TRP A 60 2.73 -18.75 1.64
C TRP A 60 2.35 -19.40 0.30
N SER A 61 1.48 -18.72 -0.45
CA SER A 61 1.04 -19.18 -1.77
C SER A 61 0.76 -18.00 -2.70
N PRO A 62 0.77 -18.20 -4.03
CA PRO A 62 0.38 -17.16 -4.98
C PRO A 62 -1.01 -16.58 -4.69
N SER A 63 -1.93 -17.41 -4.18
CA SER A 63 -3.28 -16.97 -3.82
C SER A 63 -3.31 -16.06 -2.59
N ILE A 64 -2.38 -16.23 -1.64
CA ILE A 64 -2.20 -15.34 -0.50
C ILE A 64 -1.60 -14.01 -0.95
N VAL A 65 -0.57 -14.06 -1.80
CA VAL A 65 0.08 -12.87 -2.37
C VAL A 65 -0.93 -12.02 -3.13
N ASP A 66 -1.75 -12.62 -4.00
CA ASP A 66 -2.81 -11.91 -4.72
C ASP A 66 -3.72 -11.09 -3.78
N LYS A 67 -4.17 -11.70 -2.69
CA LYS A 67 -5.03 -11.05 -1.69
C LYS A 67 -4.30 -9.92 -0.97
N ILE A 68 -3.03 -10.09 -0.60
CA ILE A 68 -2.24 -9.05 0.07
C ILE A 68 -2.07 -7.83 -0.86
N PHE A 69 -1.70 -8.08 -2.12
CA PHE A 69 -1.42 -7.03 -3.09
C PHE A 69 -2.69 -6.43 -3.72
N SER A 70 -3.87 -7.03 -3.52
CA SER A 70 -5.16 -6.44 -3.91
C SER A 70 -5.55 -5.19 -3.11
N CYS A 71 -4.88 -4.92 -1.99
CA CYS A 71 -5.07 -3.73 -1.19
C CYS A 71 -4.45 -2.52 -1.90
N THR A 72 -5.11 -1.37 -1.93
CA THR A 72 -4.50 -0.14 -2.49
C THR A 72 -3.73 0.66 -1.44
N LEU A 73 -3.67 0.17 -0.19
CA LEU A 73 -3.15 0.91 0.97
C LEU A 73 -3.79 2.30 1.14
N CYS A 74 -5.05 2.47 0.76
CA CYS A 74 -5.73 3.77 0.79
C CYS A 74 -6.03 4.34 2.19
N GLY A 75 -5.75 3.58 3.27
CA GLY A 75 -5.99 4.04 4.64
C GLY A 75 -7.46 4.09 5.08
N ASN A 76 -8.44 3.83 4.22
CA ASN A 76 -9.85 3.91 4.65
C ASN A 76 -10.15 3.04 5.90
N CYS A 77 -9.58 1.84 5.98
CA CYS A 77 -9.77 0.98 7.15
C CYS A 77 -9.25 1.59 8.46
N THR A 78 -8.22 2.44 8.43
CA THR A 78 -7.72 3.15 9.63
C THR A 78 -8.69 4.23 10.09
N VAL A 79 -9.40 4.86 9.14
CA VAL A 79 -10.43 5.87 9.40
C VAL A 79 -11.74 5.25 9.91
N GLN A 80 -12.20 4.15 9.30
CA GLN A 80 -13.50 3.56 9.63
C GLN A 80 -13.47 2.68 10.90
N CYS A 81 -12.34 2.01 11.16
CA CYS A 81 -12.21 1.09 12.28
C CYS A 81 -12.24 1.83 13.62
N GLN A 82 -13.13 1.42 14.51
CA GLN A 82 -13.25 1.97 15.87
C GLN A 82 -12.46 1.16 16.92
N GLN A 83 -11.68 0.18 16.48
CA GLN A 83 -10.86 -0.70 17.32
C GLN A 83 -9.38 -0.33 17.18
N GLU A 84 -8.55 -0.76 18.14
CA GLU A 84 -7.11 -0.50 18.11
C GLU A 84 -6.44 -1.02 16.82
N ALA A 85 -6.96 -2.11 16.26
CA ALA A 85 -6.51 -2.66 14.99
C ALA A 85 -6.49 -1.64 13.85
N GLY A 86 -7.39 -0.66 13.86
CA GLY A 86 -7.45 0.39 12.86
C GLY A 86 -6.18 1.24 12.79
N LYS A 87 -5.54 1.49 13.93
CA LYS A 87 -4.33 2.32 14.01
C LYS A 87 -3.09 1.68 13.40
N HIS A 88 -3.11 0.36 13.26
CA HIS A 88 -1.96 -0.45 12.84
C HIS A 88 -2.20 -1.21 11.52
N ALA A 89 -3.33 -0.95 10.86
CA ALA A 89 -3.76 -1.74 9.71
C ALA A 89 -2.79 -1.61 8.53
N LEU A 90 -2.29 -0.40 8.26
CA LEU A 90 -1.41 -0.17 7.12
C LEU A 90 -0.04 -0.78 7.36
N GLU A 91 0.51 -0.60 8.56
CA GLU A 91 1.78 -1.17 9.00
C GLU A 91 1.76 -2.70 8.87
N ILE A 92 0.68 -3.35 9.30
CA ILE A 92 0.51 -4.81 9.13
C ILE A 92 0.46 -5.19 7.64
N PHE A 93 -0.19 -4.40 6.79
CA PHE A 93 -0.30 -4.71 5.35
C PHE A 93 1.02 -4.46 4.60
N GLU A 94 1.79 -3.46 5.02
CA GLU A 94 3.14 -3.21 4.52
C GLU A 94 4.09 -4.31 4.97
N ALA A 95 4.05 -4.73 6.24
CA ALA A 95 4.82 -5.87 6.75
C ALA A 95 4.50 -7.18 6.01
N LEU A 96 3.22 -7.43 5.69
CA LEU A 96 2.82 -8.55 4.83
C LEU A 96 3.46 -8.49 3.44
N ARG A 97 3.58 -7.30 2.85
CA ARG A 97 4.20 -7.11 1.54
C ARG A 97 5.71 -7.27 1.60
N GLU A 98 6.34 -6.73 2.64
CA GLU A 98 7.78 -6.87 2.88
C GLU A 98 8.16 -8.34 3.00
N GLU A 99 7.45 -9.09 3.84
CA GLU A 99 7.66 -10.53 4.03
C GLU A 99 7.45 -11.31 2.72
N ALA A 100 6.47 -10.91 1.89
CA ALA A 100 6.28 -11.50 0.56
C ALA A 100 7.49 -11.24 -0.37
N VAL A 101 8.06 -10.03 -0.34
CA VAL A 101 9.26 -9.68 -1.10
C VAL A 101 10.48 -10.46 -0.61
N GLU A 102 10.72 -10.50 0.70
CA GLU A 102 11.83 -11.25 1.31
C GLU A 102 11.80 -12.74 0.95
N ARG A 103 10.60 -13.30 0.76
CA ARG A 103 10.38 -14.70 0.34
C ARG A 103 10.47 -14.92 -1.18
N GLY A 104 10.76 -13.88 -1.97
CA GLY A 104 10.81 -13.95 -3.43
C GLY A 104 9.43 -14.09 -4.11
N LEU A 105 8.36 -13.82 -3.36
CA LEU A 105 6.97 -13.81 -3.87
C LEU A 105 6.53 -12.41 -4.31
N GLY A 106 7.37 -11.41 -4.09
CA GLY A 106 7.27 -10.07 -4.64
C GLY A 106 8.67 -9.50 -4.94
N PRO A 107 8.76 -8.24 -5.39
CA PRO A 107 7.65 -7.39 -5.81
C PRO A 107 6.93 -7.98 -7.04
N LEU A 108 5.70 -7.55 -7.31
CA LEU A 108 4.95 -8.00 -8.49
C LEU A 108 5.63 -7.55 -9.79
N GLU A 109 5.37 -8.23 -10.90
CA GLU A 109 5.98 -7.88 -12.21
C GLU A 109 5.78 -6.41 -12.61
N ALA A 110 4.62 -5.84 -12.34
CA ALA A 110 4.36 -4.42 -12.60
C ALA A 110 5.24 -3.50 -11.72
N GLN A 111 5.52 -3.92 -10.49
CA GLN A 111 6.38 -3.18 -9.55
C GLN A 111 7.87 -3.34 -9.90
N LYS A 112 8.29 -4.51 -10.40
CA LYS A 112 9.66 -4.73 -10.91
C LYS A 112 10.00 -3.73 -12.02
N LYS A 113 9.07 -3.48 -12.94
CA LYS A 113 9.26 -2.47 -13.99
C LYS A 113 9.48 -1.07 -13.45
N ILE A 114 8.78 -0.70 -12.37
CA ILE A 114 8.97 0.60 -11.71
C ILE A 114 10.39 0.70 -11.15
N LEU A 115 10.88 -0.35 -10.49
CA LEU A 115 12.26 -0.40 -9.99
C LEU A 115 13.28 -0.27 -11.12
N GLU A 116 13.08 -0.98 -12.22
CA GLU A 116 13.95 -0.85 -13.40
C GLU A 116 13.97 0.57 -13.98
N TYR A 117 12.83 1.28 -13.99
CA TYR A 117 12.78 2.66 -14.46
C TYR A 117 13.51 3.60 -13.53
N ILE A 118 13.37 3.41 -12.21
CA ILE A 118 14.13 4.19 -11.22
C ILE A 118 15.63 3.98 -11.43
N ASP A 119 16.08 2.73 -11.60
CA ASP A 119 17.51 2.43 -11.80
C ASP A 119 18.07 2.99 -13.12
N LYS A 120 17.26 3.05 -14.18
CA LYS A 120 17.71 3.45 -15.53
C LYS A 120 17.59 4.95 -15.80
N VAL A 121 16.55 5.59 -15.29
CA VAL A 121 16.18 6.97 -15.65
C VAL A 121 15.74 7.82 -14.46
N ASP A 122 16.01 7.38 -13.23
CA ASP A 122 15.76 8.13 -11.99
C ASP A 122 14.29 8.60 -11.83
N ASN A 123 13.34 7.87 -12.43
CA ASN A 123 11.91 8.14 -12.26
C ASN A 123 11.07 6.86 -12.39
N PRO A 124 9.90 6.77 -11.73
CA PRO A 124 9.09 5.56 -11.71
C PRO A 124 8.25 5.35 -12.97
N TYR A 125 8.27 6.28 -13.93
CA TYR A 125 7.42 6.26 -15.12
C TYR A 125 8.13 5.78 -16.38
N GLY A 126 9.47 5.78 -16.40
CA GLY A 126 10.25 5.46 -17.58
C GLY A 126 10.28 6.58 -18.62
N ASP A 127 9.73 7.76 -18.29
CA ASP A 127 9.70 8.92 -19.19
C ASP A 127 11.09 9.60 -19.22
N PRO A 128 11.52 10.19 -20.36
CA PRO A 128 12.77 10.93 -20.42
C PRO A 128 12.80 12.08 -19.40
N ASN A 129 13.90 12.23 -18.65
CA ASN A 129 14.05 13.29 -17.64
C ASN A 129 13.98 14.71 -18.24
N GLU A 130 14.25 14.86 -19.53
CA GLU A 130 14.10 16.13 -20.27
C GLU A 130 12.64 16.62 -20.29
N ASN A 131 11.67 15.72 -20.10
CA ASN A 131 10.26 16.09 -20.00
C ASN A 131 9.89 16.61 -18.61
N ARG A 132 10.76 16.48 -17.60
CA ARG A 132 10.52 17.09 -16.28
C ARG A 132 10.35 18.58 -16.44
N PHE A 133 9.34 19.11 -15.76
CA PHE A 133 9.02 20.53 -15.75
C PHE A 133 8.73 21.18 -17.11
N LYS A 134 8.50 20.40 -18.17
CA LYS A 134 8.21 20.94 -19.51
C LYS A 134 7.00 21.89 -19.53
N SER A 135 6.07 21.71 -18.59
CA SER A 135 4.89 22.55 -18.41
C SER A 135 5.09 23.72 -17.44
N VAL A 136 6.28 23.87 -16.83
CA VAL A 136 6.59 24.93 -15.88
C VAL A 136 7.24 26.10 -16.62
N PRO A 137 6.71 27.33 -16.52
CA PRO A 137 7.31 28.51 -17.14
C PRO A 137 8.74 28.79 -16.65
N GLU A 138 9.61 29.24 -17.56
CA GLU A 138 11.03 29.47 -17.30
C GLU A 138 11.29 30.52 -16.21
N GLU A 139 10.36 31.47 -16.03
CA GLU A 139 10.42 32.53 -14.99
C GLU A 139 10.46 31.99 -13.55
N TYR A 140 10.05 30.74 -13.33
CA TYR A 140 10.11 30.09 -12.01
C TYR A 140 11.48 29.45 -11.71
N PHE A 141 12.39 29.39 -12.68
CA PHE A 141 13.75 28.86 -12.49
C PHE A 141 14.71 30.02 -12.23
N ASN A 142 14.95 30.31 -10.95
CA ASN A 142 15.89 31.34 -10.49
C ASN A 142 16.92 30.72 -9.54
N GLU A 143 18.21 30.89 -9.84
CA GLU A 143 19.32 30.39 -9.01
C GLU A 143 19.37 31.08 -7.62
N ASP A 144 18.90 32.32 -7.52
CA ASP A 144 18.84 33.12 -6.29
C ASP A 144 17.46 33.06 -5.60
N ALA A 145 16.66 32.02 -5.87
CA ALA A 145 15.34 31.89 -5.27
C ALA A 145 15.40 31.65 -3.76
N ASP A 146 14.58 32.39 -2.99
CA ASP A 146 14.41 32.18 -1.54
C ASP A 146 13.68 30.86 -1.20
N VAL A 147 13.01 30.25 -2.19
CA VAL A 147 12.14 29.08 -2.00
C VAL A 147 12.43 28.02 -3.06
N ILE A 148 12.61 26.77 -2.61
CA ILE A 148 12.71 25.58 -3.46
C ILE A 148 11.40 24.79 -3.33
N TYR A 149 10.81 24.41 -4.47
CA TYR A 149 9.64 23.56 -4.50
C TYR A 149 9.97 22.15 -5.04
N PHE A 150 9.84 21.14 -4.17
CA PHE A 150 9.92 19.74 -4.57
C PHE A 150 8.52 19.22 -4.91
N VAL A 151 8.22 19.19 -6.20
CA VAL A 151 6.91 18.78 -6.76
C VAL A 151 6.74 17.26 -6.85
N GLY A 152 7.85 16.52 -6.92
CA GLY A 152 7.86 15.06 -6.99
C GLY A 152 7.52 14.51 -8.37
N CYS A 153 7.90 13.25 -8.62
CA CYS A 153 7.80 12.65 -9.94
C CYS A 153 6.36 12.60 -10.48
N THR A 154 5.37 12.32 -9.63
CA THR A 154 3.98 12.19 -10.09
C THR A 154 3.48 13.46 -10.74
N SER A 155 3.58 14.59 -10.05
CA SER A 155 3.10 15.88 -10.54
C SER A 155 3.98 16.45 -11.65
N ASP A 156 5.24 16.02 -11.75
CA ASP A 156 6.13 16.42 -12.85
C ASP A 156 5.78 15.76 -14.18
N PHE A 157 5.38 14.49 -14.14
CA PHE A 157 5.19 13.67 -15.34
C PHE A 157 3.70 13.40 -15.68
N ARG A 158 2.75 13.69 -14.79
CA ARG A 158 1.31 13.41 -14.96
C ARG A 158 0.45 14.61 -14.61
#